data_AF-A0A1H4P3W3-F1
#
_entry.id   AF-A0A1H4P3W3-F1
#
_cell.length_a   1.000
_cell.length_b   1.000
_cell.length_c   1.000
_cell.angle_alpha   90.00
_cell.angle_beta   90.00
_cell.angle_gamma   90.00
#
_symmetry.space_group_name_H-M   'P 1'
#
loop_
_entity.id
_entity.type
_entity.pdbx_description
1 polymer ?
#
loop_
_entity_poly.entity_id
_entity_poly.type
_entity_poly.pdbx_seq_one_letter_code
_entity_poly.pdbx_strand_id
1 'polypeptide(L)' 'MAIIQFPNGFKWGAATASYQVEGAFNEDGRGLSIWDTFARMPGKVLNGDNGDVACDSYHRYEEDIALMKELGIDM' A
#
# COMPACT_ATOMS: atom_id res chain seq x y z
N MET A 1 -33.61 -3.61 -8.95
CA MET A 1 -32.34 -4.32 -8.71
C MET A 1 -32.62 -5.61 -7.97
N ALA A 2 -31.89 -6.68 -8.26
CA ALA A 2 -31.87 -7.89 -7.42
C ALA A 2 -30.87 -7.69 -6.27
N ILE A 3 -31.13 -8.31 -5.12
CA ILE A 3 -30.19 -8.36 -4.01
C ILE A 3 -29.20 -9.50 -4.28
N ILE A 4 -27.90 -9.22 -4.22
CA ILE A 4 -26.83 -10.21 -4.34
C ILE A 4 -26.31 -10.51 -2.93
N GLN A 5 -26.42 -11.77 -2.50
CA GLN A 5 -25.99 -12.24 -1.19
C GLN A 5 -24.83 -13.23 -1.34
N PHE A 6 -23.73 -13.00 -0.62
CA PHE A 6 -22.56 -13.90 -0.59
C PHE A 6 -22.72 -15.00 0.47
N PRO A 7 -21.96 -16.10 0.38
CA PRO A 7 -21.96 -17.15 1.40
C PRO A 7 -21.60 -16.61 2.79
N ASN A 8 -22.14 -17.25 3.83
CA ASN A 8 -21.76 -16.94 5.21
C ASN A 8 -20.25 -17.17 5.40
N GLY A 9 -19.58 -16.21 6.04
CA GLY A 9 -18.13 -16.27 6.29
C GLY A 9 -17.27 -15.92 5.07
N PHE A 10 -17.85 -15.41 3.98
CA PHE A 10 -17.06 -14.82 2.90
C PHE A 10 -16.22 -13.66 3.45
N LYS A 11 -14.93 -13.65 3.14
CA LYS A 11 -13.96 -12.67 3.63
C LYS A 11 -13.86 -11.48 2.70
N TRP A 12 -14.20 -10.30 3.21
CA TRP A 12 -14.02 -9.04 2.51
C TRP A 12 -12.75 -8.37 3.01
N GLY A 13 -11.82 -8.08 2.09
CA GLY A 13 -10.55 -7.47 2.43
C GLY A 13 -10.12 -6.44 1.39
N ALA A 14 -9.04 -5.74 1.73
CA ALA A 14 -8.28 -4.89 0.84
C ALA A 14 -6.83 -5.40 0.77
N ALA A 15 -6.10 -5.00 -0.26
CA ALA A 15 -4.73 -5.42 -0.47
C ALA A 15 -3.85 -4.25 -0.89
N THR A 16 -2.59 -4.29 -0.47
CA THR A 16 -1.54 -3.32 -0.82
C THR A 16 -0.25 -4.08 -1.17
N ALA A 17 0.78 -3.35 -1.61
CA ALA A 17 2.13 -3.88 -1.78
C ALA A 17 3.14 -2.87 -1.24
N SER A 18 4.20 -3.35 -0.57
CA SER A 18 5.15 -2.53 0.20
C SER A 18 5.61 -1.25 -0.50
N TYR A 19 6.26 -1.34 -1.65
CA TYR A 19 6.79 -0.15 -2.36
C TYR A 19 5.72 0.86 -2.80
N GLN A 20 4.46 0.43 -2.92
CA GLN A 20 3.36 1.30 -3.32
C GLN A 20 2.80 2.14 -2.16
N VAL A 21 3.00 1.73 -0.91
CA VAL A 21 2.37 2.38 0.26
C VAL A 21 3.35 2.75 1.38
N GLU A 22 4.40 1.95 1.61
CA GLU A 22 5.25 2.10 2.81
C GLU A 22 6.03 3.42 2.84
N GLY A 23 6.77 3.74 1.78
CA GLY A 23 7.75 4.82 1.83
C GLY A 23 9.02 4.42 2.57
N ALA A 24 9.59 5.34 3.35
CA ALA A 24 10.76 5.12 4.22
C ALA A 24 11.92 4.38 3.52
N PHE A 25 12.16 4.72 2.24
CA PHE A 25 12.94 3.86 1.36
C PHE A 25 14.40 3.63 1.80
N ASN A 26 14.96 4.51 2.62
CA ASN A 26 16.34 4.43 3.14
C ASN A 26 16.43 4.43 4.67
N GLU A 27 15.32 4.16 5.36
CA GLU A 27 15.26 4.17 6.83
C GLU A 27 15.55 2.77 7.40
N ASP A 28 15.95 2.73 8.67
CA ASP A 28 16.11 1.51 9.49
C ASP A 28 16.91 0.36 8.85
N GLY A 29 17.82 0.69 7.94
CA GLY A 29 18.70 -0.27 7.27
C GLY A 29 18.06 -0.99 6.08
N ARG A 30 16.93 -0.49 5.54
CA ARG A 30 16.32 -1.03 4.32
C ARG A 30 17.31 -0.97 3.15
N GLY A 31 17.50 -2.12 2.49
CA GLY A 31 18.25 -2.22 1.24
C GLY A 31 17.43 -1.76 0.03
N LEU A 32 18.12 -1.30 -1.01
CA LEU A 32 17.47 -0.90 -2.27
C LEU A 32 16.86 -2.11 -2.98
N SER A 33 15.61 -1.96 -3.41
CA SER A 33 14.96 -2.87 -4.35
C SER A 33 15.23 -2.45 -5.80
N ILE A 34 14.83 -3.30 -6.75
CA ILE A 34 14.87 -2.96 -8.18
C ILE A 34 13.98 -1.74 -8.51
N TRP A 35 12.89 -1.54 -7.77
CA TRP A 35 11.96 -0.42 -8.00
C TRP A 35 12.55 0.92 -7.58
N ASP A 36 13.34 0.94 -6.50
CA ASP A 36 14.07 2.13 -6.07
C ASP A 36 14.99 2.63 -7.18
N THR A 37 15.66 1.71 -7.88
CA THR A 37 16.53 2.05 -9.01
C THR A 37 15.71 2.46 -10.24
N PHE A 38 14.69 1.66 -10.60
CA PHE A 38 13.89 1.87 -11.80
C PHE A 38 13.13 3.20 -11.78
N ALA A 39 12.53 3.55 -10.64
CA ALA A 39 11.71 4.76 -10.53
C ALA A 39 12.52 6.06 -10.70
N ARG A 40 13.82 6.03 -10.38
CA ARG A 40 14.72 7.18 -10.52
C ARG A 40 15.27 7.35 -11.94
N MET A 41 15.01 6.41 -12.84
CA MET A 41 15.45 6.52 -14.23
C MET A 41 14.52 7.49 -14.99
N PRO A 42 15.06 8.55 -15.63
CA PRO A 42 14.25 9.51 -16.38
C PRO A 42 13.33 8.84 -17.41
N GLY A 43 12.04 9.16 -17.36
CA GLY A 43 11.02 8.66 -18.28
C GLY A 43 10.55 7.22 -18.03
N LYS A 44 10.96 6.56 -16.93
CA LYS A 44 10.48 5.21 -16.58
C LYS A 44 9.20 5.20 -15.76
N VAL A 45 8.94 6.27 -15.01
CA VAL A 45 7.69 6.48 -14.29
C VAL A 45 7.06 7.78 -14.78
N LEU A 46 5.73 7.78 -14.91
CA LEU A 46 4.97 8.97 -15.25
C LEU A 46 5.29 10.09 -14.25
N ASN A 47 5.47 11.33 -14.73
CA ASN A 47 5.84 12.50 -13.93
C ASN A 47 7.18 12.41 -13.15
N GLY A 48 7.93 11.31 -13.27
CA GLY A 48 9.13 11.07 -12.46
C GLY A 48 8.83 10.71 -11.00
N ASP A 49 7.62 10.21 -10.71
CA ASP A 49 7.22 9.79 -9.37
C ASP A 49 8.06 8.60 -8.87
N ASN A 50 8.18 8.44 -7.55
CA ASN A 50 8.88 7.34 -6.91
C ASN A 50 8.20 6.91 -5.59
N GLY A 51 8.67 5.81 -5.00
CA GLY A 51 8.13 5.25 -3.76
C GLY A 51 8.88 5.72 -2.51
N ASP A 52 9.61 6.85 -2.56
CA ASP A 52 10.47 7.26 -1.44
C ASP A 52 9.64 7.59 -0.18
N VAL A 53 8.47 8.20 -0.39
CA VAL A 53 7.50 8.53 0.66
C VAL A 53 6.20 7.73 0.49
N ALA A 54 5.72 7.55 -0.76
CA ALA A 54 4.47 6.85 -1.06
C ALA A 54 3.28 7.36 -0.22
N CYS A 55 2.59 6.47 0.50
CA CYS A 55 1.51 6.82 1.43
C CYS A 55 2.01 7.03 2.86
N ASP A 56 3.31 6.89 3.11
CA ASP A 56 3.93 6.96 4.43
C ASP A 56 3.39 5.90 5.41
N SER A 57 2.87 4.78 4.88
CA SER A 57 2.32 3.69 5.70
C SER A 57 3.37 3.05 6.61
N TYR A 58 4.67 3.21 6.32
CA TYR A 58 5.73 2.78 7.24
C TYR A 58 5.60 3.45 8.62
N HIS A 59 5.27 4.74 8.64
CA HIS A 59 5.08 5.51 9.87
C HIS A 59 3.61 5.54 10.33
N ARG A 60 2.67 5.41 9.40
CA ARG A 60 1.23 5.60 9.62
C ARG A 60 0.41 4.32 9.67
N TYR A 61 1.04 3.15 9.73
CA TYR A 61 0.32 1.87 9.71
C TYR A 61 -0.76 1.75 10.79
N GLU A 62 -0.60 2.40 11.95
CA GLU A 62 -1.62 2.41 13.00
C GLU A 62 -2.92 3.12 12.57
N GLU A 63 -2.78 4.21 11.81
CA GLU A 63 -3.90 4.93 11.19
C GLU A 63 -4.56 4.08 10.10
N ASP A 64 -3.74 3.45 9.24
CA ASP A 64 -4.24 2.55 8.19
C ASP A 64 -5.04 1.36 8.77
N ILE A 65 -4.57 0.76 9.87
CA ILE A 65 -5.30 -0.32 10.58
C ILE A 65 -6.61 0.20 11.18
N ALA A 66 -6.61 1.42 11.73
CA ALA A 66 -7.83 2.01 12.27
C ALA A 66 -8.87 2.23 11.15
N LEU A 67 -8.46 2.72 9.98
CA LEU A 67 -9.32 2.90 8.81
C LEU A 67 -9.87 1.57 8.28
N MET A 68 -9.04 0.52 8.21
CA MET A 68 -9.47 -0.82 7.84
C MET A 68 -10.57 -1.34 8.77
N LYS A 69 -10.41 -1.13 10.08
CA LYS A 69 -11.42 -1.49 11.07
C LYS A 69 -12.72 -0.69 10.92
N GLU A 70 -12.63 0.61 10.65
CA GLU A 70 -13.80 1.47 10.40
C GLU A 70 -14.58 1.03 9.15
N LEU A 71 -13.86 0.63 8.10
CA LEU A 71 -14.46 0.12 6.85
C LEU A 71 -15.16 -1.24 7.04
N GLY A 72 -14.88 -1.95 8.14
CA GLY A 72 -15.47 -3.25 8.43
C GLY A 72 -14.89 -4.39 7.59
N ILE A 73 -13.63 -4.26 7.14
CA ILE A 73 -12.96 -5.40 6.49
C ILE A 73 -12.71 -6.50 7.50
N ASP A 74 -12.80 -7.74 7.04
CA ASP A 74 -12.52 -8.91 7.86
C ASP A 74 -11.00 -9.00 8.11
N MET A 75 -10.56 -8.63 9.33
CA MET A 75 -9.23 -8.94 9.83
C MET A 75 -9.08 -10.44 10.17
#